data_AF-A0AAU3BH52-F1
#
_entry.id   AF-A0AAU3BH52-F1
#
_cell.length_a   1.000
_cell.length_b   1.000
_cell.length_c   1.000
_cell.angle_alpha   90.00
_cell.angle_beta   90.00
_cell.angle_gamma   90.00
#
_symmetry.space_group_name_H-M   'P 1'
#
loop_
_entity.id
_entity.type
_entity.pdbx_description
1 polymer ?
#
loop_
_entity_poly.entity_id
_entity_poly.type
_entity_poly.pdbx_seq_one_letter_code
_entity_poly.pdbx_strand_id
1 'polypeptide(L)'
;MRKIVLMSSVSLDGFIEGPNKEIDWHRVDGELHQHFNDEVRGFGALLSGRVTHELMAAYWPTADKDPQSSPEEVEFARIWRNMPKVVFSRTLQHAEWHTTVVREVVPEEIRALKGQSGGDLALSGADLAAEFLRHDLVDEIRVYVHPVLIGRGKPLFAESDAPTDLRLIETRRFGNGVVLLRYERDRTADTSDATGKADTTEATGSADTAGTHDA
;
A
#
# COMPACT_ATOMS: atom_id res chain seq x y z
N MET A 1 14.22 5.52 -9.37
CA MET A 1 12.78 5.82 -9.27
C MET A 1 12.35 5.51 -7.86
N ARG A 2 11.58 6.40 -7.22
CA ARG A 2 11.05 6.19 -5.86
C ARG A 2 10.06 5.03 -5.88
N LYS A 3 10.09 4.17 -4.87
CA LYS A 3 9.10 3.11 -4.69
C LYS A 3 7.88 3.61 -3.93
N ILE A 4 6.73 3.02 -4.22
CA ILE A 4 5.54 3.12 -3.37
C ILE A 4 5.44 1.84 -2.56
N VAL A 5 5.51 2.00 -1.24
CA VAL A 5 5.55 0.90 -0.28
C VAL A 5 4.26 0.91 0.53
N LEU A 6 3.38 -0.08 0.32
CA LEU A 6 2.23 -0.31 1.20
C LEU A 6 2.73 -0.86 2.53
N MET A 7 2.49 -0.14 3.62
CA MET A 7 2.84 -0.58 4.98
C MET A 7 1.59 -0.67 5.85
N SER A 8 1.36 -1.84 6.44
CA SER A 8 0.19 -2.05 7.30
C SER A 8 0.41 -3.11 8.39
N SER A 9 -0.19 -2.88 9.56
CA SER A 9 -0.39 -3.91 10.58
C SER A 9 -1.67 -4.67 10.27
N VAL A 10 -1.62 -6.01 10.37
CA VAL A 10 -2.75 -6.89 10.09
C VAL A 10 -2.87 -7.96 11.17
N SER A 11 -4.10 -8.36 11.47
CA SER A 11 -4.36 -9.60 12.20
C SER A 11 -3.96 -10.81 11.36
N LEU A 12 -3.85 -11.99 11.98
CA LEU A 12 -3.52 -13.23 11.28
C LEU A 12 -4.58 -13.61 10.22
N ASP A 13 -5.83 -13.24 10.46
CA ASP A 13 -6.95 -13.37 9.52
C ASP A 13 -7.12 -12.18 8.55
N GLY A 14 -6.15 -11.26 8.51
CA GLY A 14 -5.99 -10.29 7.41
C GLY A 14 -6.71 -8.95 7.58
N PHE A 15 -7.15 -8.59 8.79
CA PHE A 15 -7.86 -7.35 9.07
C PHE A 15 -6.93 -6.25 9.61
N ILE A 16 -7.16 -4.99 9.21
CA ILE A 16 -6.38 -3.82 9.67
C ILE A 16 -7.04 -3.06 10.82
N GLU A 17 -8.34 -3.25 11.02
CA GLU A 17 -9.11 -2.68 12.12
C GLU A 17 -10.38 -3.52 12.34
N GLY A 18 -10.92 -3.50 13.55
CA GLY A 18 -12.20 -4.13 13.87
C GLY A 18 -13.41 -3.40 13.26
N PRO A 19 -14.64 -3.91 13.45
CA PRO A 19 -15.85 -3.35 12.86
C PRO A 19 -16.16 -1.90 13.27
N ASN A 20 -15.67 -1.46 14.42
CA ASN A 20 -15.80 -0.09 14.93
C ASN A 20 -14.44 0.65 14.92
N LYS A 21 -13.52 0.24 14.05
CA LYS A 21 -12.16 0.79 13.89
C LYS A 21 -11.22 0.51 15.08
N GLU A 22 -11.44 -0.61 15.75
CA GLU A 22 -10.62 -1.05 16.87
C GLU A 22 -9.22 -1.48 16.40
N ILE A 23 -8.19 -0.99 17.10
CA ILE A 23 -6.78 -1.31 16.87
C ILE A 23 -6.05 -1.70 18.17
N ASP A 24 -6.78 -1.87 19.28
CA ASP A 24 -6.25 -2.23 20.60
C ASP A 24 -5.66 -3.66 20.66
N TRP A 25 -5.95 -4.47 19.65
CA TRP A 25 -5.35 -5.79 19.45
C TRP A 25 -3.92 -5.73 18.87
N HIS A 26 -3.46 -4.57 18.38
CA HIS A 26 -2.09 -4.40 17.92
C HIS A 26 -1.10 -4.62 19.07
N ARG A 27 -0.12 -5.50 18.85
CA ARG A 27 1.01 -5.72 19.77
C ARG A 27 2.19 -4.88 19.33
N VAL A 28 2.30 -3.67 19.88
CA VAL A 28 3.41 -2.74 19.61
C VAL A 28 4.18 -2.50 20.91
N ASP A 29 5.32 -3.16 21.04
CA ASP A 29 6.30 -2.91 22.09
C ASP A 29 7.41 -1.98 21.58
N GLY A 30 8.37 -1.65 22.45
CA GLY A 30 9.47 -0.74 22.11
C GLY A 30 10.30 -1.21 20.91
N GLU A 31 10.54 -2.52 20.75
CA GLU A 31 11.28 -3.06 19.59
C GLU A 31 10.54 -2.75 18.29
N LEU A 32 9.25 -3.08 18.22
CA LEU A 32 8.47 -2.86 17.01
C LEU A 32 8.23 -1.37 16.75
N HIS A 33 8.03 -0.55 17.79
CA HIS A 33 7.85 0.89 17.62
C HIS A 33 9.14 1.54 17.10
N GLN A 34 10.31 1.23 17.68
CA GLN A 34 11.58 1.75 17.19
C GLN A 34 11.81 1.35 15.72
N HIS A 35 11.47 0.11 15.35
CA HIS A 35 11.52 -0.33 13.97
C HIS A 35 10.62 0.52 13.06
N PHE A 36 9.39 0.84 13.47
CA PHE A 36 8.53 1.77 12.70
C PHE A 36 9.12 3.18 12.59
N ASN A 37 9.73 3.70 13.66
CA ASN A 37 10.41 5.00 13.62
C ASN A 37 11.53 5.00 12.57
N ASP A 38 12.34 3.95 12.55
CA ASP A 38 13.46 3.80 11.62
C ASP A 38 13.00 3.68 10.17
N GLU A 39 11.97 2.89 9.92
CA GLU A 39 11.35 2.76 8.60
C GLU A 39 10.77 4.09 8.13
N VAL A 40 9.94 4.74 8.96
CA VAL A 40 9.27 6.00 8.62
C VAL A 40 10.29 7.10 8.34
N ARG A 41 11.36 7.19 9.12
CA ARG A 41 12.45 8.17 8.92
C ARG A 41 13.13 8.02 7.56
N GLY A 42 13.17 6.81 6.99
CA GLY A 42 13.75 6.53 5.68
C GLY A 42 12.87 6.94 4.49
N PHE A 43 11.57 7.16 4.70
CA PHE A 43 10.66 7.56 3.61
C PHE A 43 10.77 9.06 3.30
N GLY A 44 10.50 9.39 2.03
CA GLY A 44 10.42 10.77 1.57
C GLY A 44 9.04 11.41 1.80
N ALA A 45 7.97 10.62 1.87
CA ALA A 45 6.64 11.10 2.27
C ALA A 45 5.71 9.94 2.71
N LEU A 46 4.69 10.29 3.48
CA LEU A 46 3.56 9.41 3.80
C LEU A 46 2.37 9.72 2.88
N LEU A 47 1.79 8.69 2.26
CA LEU A 47 0.57 8.76 1.47
C LEU A 47 -0.57 8.12 2.24
N SER A 48 -1.69 8.84 2.39
CA SER A 48 -2.84 8.32 3.13
C SER A 48 -4.16 8.92 2.67
N GLY A 49 -5.27 8.24 2.96
CA GLY A 49 -6.60 8.82 2.82
C GLY A 49 -6.96 9.72 4.00
N ARG A 50 -8.01 10.53 3.84
CA ARG A 50 -8.51 11.45 4.90
C ARG A 50 -8.65 10.79 6.28
N VAL A 51 -9.30 9.62 6.36
CA VAL A 51 -9.62 8.96 7.64
C VAL A 51 -8.34 8.59 8.41
N THR A 52 -7.36 8.00 7.73
CA THR A 52 -6.07 7.66 8.32
C THR A 52 -5.32 8.92 8.75
N HIS A 53 -5.33 9.98 7.93
CA HIS A 53 -4.67 11.23 8.27
C HIS A 53 -5.28 11.88 9.53
N GLU A 54 -6.60 11.99 9.60
CA GLU A 54 -7.31 12.59 10.73
C GLU A 54 -7.06 11.81 12.03
N LEU A 55 -7.07 10.47 11.97
CA LEU A 55 -6.76 9.62 13.14
C LEU A 55 -5.34 9.87 13.65
N MET A 56 -4.37 9.93 12.75
CA MET A 56 -2.97 10.18 13.11
C MET A 56 -2.77 11.61 13.63
N ALA A 57 -3.41 12.59 13.00
CA ALA A 57 -3.34 14.01 13.37
C ALA A 57 -4.03 14.30 14.71
N ALA A 58 -4.96 13.45 15.17
CA ALA A 58 -5.61 13.60 16.46
C ALA A 58 -4.70 13.28 17.66
N TYR A 59 -3.63 12.50 17.44
CA TYR A 59 -2.76 12.01 18.52
C TYR A 59 -1.31 12.48 18.38
N TRP A 60 -0.68 12.22 17.23
CA TRP A 60 0.77 12.37 17.07
C TRP A 60 1.33 13.79 17.17
N PRO A 61 0.63 14.86 16.77
CA PRO A 61 1.17 16.22 16.91
C PRO A 61 1.47 16.63 18.35
N THR A 62 0.85 15.99 19.34
CA THR A 62 0.98 16.34 20.76
C THR A 62 1.37 15.18 21.65
N ALA A 63 1.60 13.98 21.10
CA ALA A 63 1.94 12.80 21.89
C ALA A 63 3.18 13.05 22.79
N ASP A 64 4.20 13.76 22.29
CA ASP A 64 5.38 14.11 23.08
C ASP A 64 5.16 15.08 24.27
N LYS A 65 3.95 15.59 24.45
CA LYS A 65 3.57 16.42 25.61
C LYS A 65 2.95 15.60 26.74
N ASP A 66 2.57 14.35 26.50
CA ASP A 66 2.08 13.47 27.54
C ASP A 66 3.27 12.95 28.38
N PRO A 67 3.30 13.20 29.70
CA PRO A 67 4.35 12.67 30.58
C PRO A 67 4.41 11.13 30.62
N GLN A 68 3.37 10.43 30.16
CA GLN A 68 3.31 8.98 30.08
C GLN A 68 3.81 8.42 28.75
N SER A 69 4.11 9.27 27.75
CA SER A 69 4.63 8.78 26.48
C SER A 69 6.00 8.14 26.63
N SER A 70 6.14 6.99 25.98
CA SER A 70 7.41 6.29 25.80
C SER A 70 8.41 7.11 24.96
N PRO A 71 9.72 6.83 25.08
CA PRO A 71 10.73 7.46 24.23
C PRO A 71 10.43 7.32 22.72
N GLU A 72 9.93 6.17 22.30
CA GLU A 72 9.60 5.86 20.92
C GLU A 72 8.40 6.69 20.42
N GLU A 73 7.36 6.90 21.25
CA GLU A 73 6.23 7.78 20.95
C GLU A 73 6.66 9.25 20.82
N VAL A 74 7.51 9.72 21.75
CA VAL A 74 8.07 11.07 21.72
C VAL A 74 8.87 11.29 20.43
N GLU A 75 9.65 10.30 20.02
CA GLU A 75 10.38 10.33 18.76
C GLU A 75 9.42 10.34 17.56
N PHE A 76 8.45 9.44 17.52
CA PHE A 76 7.52 9.35 16.40
C PHE A 76 6.71 10.63 16.24
N ALA A 77 6.29 11.28 17.33
CA ALA A 77 5.63 12.59 17.28
C ALA A 77 6.47 13.64 16.52
N ARG A 78 7.79 13.66 16.74
CA ARG A 78 8.71 14.55 16.02
C ARG A 78 8.87 14.15 14.56
N ILE A 79 9.04 12.86 14.27
CA ILE A 79 9.11 12.34 12.89
C ILE A 79 7.84 12.74 12.14
N TRP A 80 6.68 12.43 12.73
CA TRP A 80 5.38 12.67 12.14
C TRP A 80 5.18 14.14 11.84
N ARG A 81 5.44 15.07 12.76
CA ARG A 81 5.24 16.51 12.48
C ARG A 81 6.08 17.05 11.31
N ASN A 82 7.29 16.52 11.11
CA ASN A 82 8.24 17.03 10.12
C ASN A 82 8.18 16.32 8.76
N MET A 83 7.74 15.06 8.73
CA MET A 83 7.67 14.24 7.53
C MET A 83 6.67 14.82 6.52
N PRO A 84 7.02 14.99 5.23
CA PRO A 84 6.04 15.34 4.20
C PRO A 84 4.89 14.34 4.14
N LYS A 85 3.66 14.82 3.99
CA LYS A 85 2.47 13.98 3.85
C LYS A 85 1.68 14.39 2.61
N VAL A 86 1.13 13.41 1.91
CA VAL A 86 0.15 13.63 0.85
C VAL A 86 -1.14 12.93 1.26
N VAL A 87 -2.21 13.70 1.36
CA VAL A 87 -3.52 13.21 1.77
C VAL A 87 -4.48 13.26 0.61
N PHE A 88 -5.00 12.09 0.22
CA PHE A 88 -6.01 11.97 -0.83
C PHE A 88 -7.39 12.22 -0.23
N SER A 89 -8.02 13.33 -0.61
CA SER A 89 -9.34 13.72 -0.12
C SER A 89 -10.05 14.74 -1.00
N ARG A 90 -11.32 14.46 -1.31
CA ARG A 90 -12.22 15.41 -1.97
C ARG A 90 -12.84 16.45 -1.02
N THR A 91 -12.84 16.18 0.28
CA THR A 91 -13.56 16.99 1.28
C THR A 91 -12.64 17.80 2.17
N LEU A 92 -11.42 17.32 2.43
CA LEU A 92 -10.48 17.98 3.31
C LEU A 92 -9.99 19.26 2.62
N GLN A 93 -10.25 20.42 3.19
CA GLN A 93 -9.90 21.69 2.56
C GLN A 93 -8.51 22.18 2.94
N HIS A 94 -8.09 21.90 4.16
CA HIS A 94 -6.80 22.30 4.70
C HIS A 94 -6.26 21.18 5.59
N ALA A 95 -4.93 21.06 5.63
CA ALA A 95 -4.23 20.13 6.51
C ALA A 95 -2.93 20.78 7.00
N GLU A 96 -2.70 20.66 8.30
CA GLU A 96 -1.48 21.15 8.95
C GLU A 96 -0.35 20.09 8.89
N TRP A 97 0.78 20.37 9.56
CA TRP A 97 1.85 19.40 9.79
C TRP A 97 2.51 18.87 8.50
N HIS A 98 2.97 19.77 7.64
CA HIS A 98 3.69 19.44 6.40
C HIS A 98 2.87 18.54 5.44
N THR A 99 1.58 18.85 5.29
CA THR A 99 0.63 18.05 4.52
C THR A 99 0.19 18.77 3.25
N THR A 100 0.24 18.06 2.13
CA THR A 100 -0.38 18.45 0.86
C THR A 100 -1.66 17.65 0.64
N VAL A 101 -2.76 18.32 0.30
CA VAL A 101 -4.03 17.64 -0.03
C VAL A 101 -4.14 17.48 -1.54
N VAL A 102 -4.38 16.25 -1.99
CA VAL A 102 -4.62 15.87 -3.39
C VAL A 102 -6.05 15.35 -3.50
N ARG A 103 -6.76 15.69 -4.58
CA ARG A 103 -8.21 15.40 -4.67
C ARG A 103 -8.52 13.96 -5.00
N GLU A 104 -7.70 13.33 -5.82
CA GLU A 104 -7.88 11.96 -6.28
C GLU A 104 -6.56 11.34 -6.75
N VAL A 105 -6.56 10.03 -6.94
CA VAL A 105 -5.40 9.32 -7.45
C VAL A 105 -5.42 9.40 -8.97
N VAL A 106 -4.51 10.20 -9.54
CA VAL A 106 -4.27 10.24 -10.98
C VAL A 106 -3.03 9.42 -11.29
N PRO A 107 -3.15 8.21 -11.89
CA PRO A 107 -2.02 7.29 -12.04
C PRO A 107 -0.79 7.90 -12.71
N GLU A 108 -0.98 8.76 -13.69
CA GLU A 108 0.07 9.44 -14.44
C GLU A 108 0.84 10.41 -13.54
N GLU A 109 0.15 11.17 -12.68
CA GLU A 109 0.77 12.07 -11.71
C GLU A 109 1.52 11.29 -10.63
N ILE A 110 1.00 10.15 -10.19
CA ILE A 110 1.69 9.28 -9.23
C ILE A 110 2.96 8.69 -9.86
N ARG A 111 2.91 8.24 -11.12
CA ARG A 111 4.11 7.77 -11.84
C ARG A 111 5.13 8.89 -12.02
N ALA A 112 4.69 10.11 -12.32
CA ALA A 112 5.57 11.28 -12.39
C ALA A 112 6.21 11.58 -11.02
N LEU A 113 5.44 11.49 -9.92
CA LEU A 113 5.94 11.64 -8.55
C LEU A 113 7.01 10.59 -8.21
N LYS A 114 6.84 9.33 -8.65
CA LYS A 114 7.86 8.28 -8.52
C LYS A 114 9.16 8.63 -9.28
N GLY A 115 9.07 9.39 -10.37
CA GLY A 115 10.21 9.83 -11.18
C GLY A 115 11.06 10.94 -10.54
N GLN A 116 10.54 11.64 -9.53
CA GLN A 116 11.24 12.72 -8.85
C GLN A 116 12.36 12.18 -7.94
N SER A 117 13.29 13.06 -7.55
CA SER A 117 14.30 12.74 -6.52
C SER A 117 13.67 12.68 -5.11
N GLY A 118 14.33 12.00 -4.19
CA GLY A 118 13.88 11.85 -2.80
C GLY A 118 13.75 10.39 -2.37
N GLY A 119 13.36 10.17 -1.10
CA GLY A 119 13.11 8.85 -0.54
C GLY A 119 11.80 8.23 -1.01
N ASP A 120 11.61 6.94 -0.76
CA ASP A 120 10.42 6.19 -1.13
C ASP A 120 9.13 6.78 -0.51
N LEU A 121 7.97 6.30 -0.93
CA LEU A 121 6.66 6.76 -0.49
C LEU A 121 5.97 5.66 0.32
N ALA A 122 5.65 5.93 1.58
CA ALA A 122 4.93 4.98 2.43
C ALA A 122 3.42 5.19 2.30
N LEU A 123 2.73 4.20 1.75
CA LEU A 123 1.29 4.17 1.54
C LEU A 123 0.59 3.47 2.71
N SER A 124 -0.48 4.06 3.22
CA SER A 124 -1.30 3.49 4.29
C SER A 124 -2.80 3.71 4.07
N GLY A 125 -3.61 2.84 4.70
CA GLY A 125 -5.08 2.80 4.59
C GLY A 125 -5.57 1.89 3.47
N ALA A 126 -6.50 0.98 3.80
CA ALA A 126 -6.98 -0.06 2.87
C ALA A 126 -7.67 0.48 1.60
N ASP A 127 -8.50 1.53 1.70
CA ASP A 127 -9.23 2.04 0.52
C ASP A 127 -8.26 2.64 -0.52
N LEU A 128 -7.29 3.41 -0.04
CA LEU A 128 -6.27 4.01 -0.89
C LEU A 128 -5.31 2.93 -1.42
N ALA A 129 -4.96 1.93 -0.60
CA ALA A 129 -4.18 0.79 -1.04
C ALA A 129 -4.87 0.02 -2.17
N ALA A 130 -6.17 -0.23 -2.06
CA ALA A 130 -6.96 -0.90 -3.10
C ALA A 130 -6.94 -0.10 -4.42
N GLU A 131 -7.05 1.23 -4.36
CA GLU A 131 -6.96 2.09 -5.54
C GLU A 131 -5.57 2.05 -6.19
N PHE A 132 -4.50 2.13 -5.40
CA PHE A 132 -3.13 2.07 -5.91
C PHE A 132 -2.78 0.69 -6.49
N LEU A 133 -3.26 -0.40 -5.88
CA LEU A 133 -3.09 -1.75 -6.39
C LEU A 133 -3.82 -1.95 -7.73
N ARG A 134 -5.06 -1.45 -7.85
CA ARG A 134 -5.84 -1.50 -9.10
C ARG A 134 -5.14 -0.81 -10.28
N HIS A 135 -4.32 0.19 -10.00
CA HIS A 135 -3.54 0.93 -11.01
C HIS A 135 -2.08 0.43 -11.14
N ASP A 136 -1.74 -0.69 -10.50
CA ASP A 136 -0.39 -1.28 -10.43
C ASP A 136 0.71 -0.29 -9.97
N LEU A 137 0.36 0.62 -9.05
CA LEU A 137 1.25 1.68 -8.59
C LEU A 137 2.16 1.26 -7.43
N VAL A 138 1.74 0.25 -6.65
CA VAL A 138 2.50 -0.29 -5.51
C VAL A 138 3.71 -1.07 -6.01
N ASP A 139 4.87 -0.88 -5.40
CA ASP A 139 6.10 -1.62 -5.73
C ASP A 139 6.45 -2.67 -4.67
N GLU A 140 6.19 -2.35 -3.40
CA GLU A 140 6.51 -3.19 -2.26
C GLU A 140 5.34 -3.22 -1.28
N ILE A 141 5.10 -4.37 -0.67
CA ILE A 141 4.10 -4.59 0.37
C ILE A 141 4.83 -5.08 1.61
N ARG A 142 4.69 -4.34 2.71
CA ARG A 142 5.21 -4.69 4.04
C ARG A 142 4.03 -4.91 4.97
N VAL A 143 3.78 -6.18 5.32
CA VAL A 143 2.72 -6.55 6.27
C VAL A 143 3.34 -6.96 7.61
N TYR A 144 2.85 -6.36 8.68
CA TYR A 144 3.20 -6.69 10.05
C TYR A 144 2.07 -7.55 10.61
N VAL A 145 2.25 -8.86 10.55
CA VAL A 145 1.24 -9.84 10.96
C VAL A 145 1.28 -9.99 12.48
N HIS A 146 0.23 -9.53 13.14
CA HIS A 146 0.03 -9.67 14.57
C HIS A 146 -0.54 -11.07 14.88
N PRO A 147 -0.03 -11.76 15.91
CA PRO A 147 -0.44 -13.11 16.26
C PRO A 147 -1.80 -13.13 17.00
N VAL A 148 -2.86 -12.67 16.32
CA VAL A 148 -4.24 -12.58 16.82
C VAL A 148 -5.22 -12.79 15.68
N LEU A 149 -6.35 -13.46 15.97
CA LEU A 149 -7.51 -13.54 15.10
C LEU A 149 -8.57 -12.60 15.65
N ILE A 150 -9.08 -11.67 14.85
CA ILE A 150 -10.14 -10.74 15.29
C ILE A 150 -11.52 -11.10 14.74
N GLY A 151 -11.57 -12.05 13.79
CA GLY A 151 -12.77 -12.69 13.25
C GLY A 151 -13.56 -11.85 12.25
N ARG A 152 -13.56 -10.52 12.40
CA ARG A 152 -14.20 -9.58 11.46
C ARG A 152 -13.60 -8.19 11.59
N GLY A 153 -13.68 -7.42 10.52
CA GLY A 153 -13.15 -6.06 10.48
C GLY A 153 -12.98 -5.58 9.05
N LYS A 154 -12.17 -4.54 8.88
CA LYS A 154 -11.79 -4.08 7.54
C LYS A 154 -10.60 -4.89 7.04
N PRO A 155 -10.72 -5.66 5.95
CA PRO A 155 -9.58 -6.38 5.39
C PRO A 155 -8.55 -5.40 4.81
N LEU A 156 -7.26 -5.76 4.83
CA LEU A 156 -6.22 -4.96 4.18
C LEU A 156 -6.43 -4.89 2.66
N PHE A 157 -6.72 -6.04 2.06
CA PHE A 157 -6.89 -6.19 0.63
C PHE A 157 -8.38 -6.34 0.31
N ALA A 158 -8.87 -5.49 -0.60
CA ALA A 158 -10.21 -5.64 -1.16
C ALA A 158 -10.27 -6.89 -2.06
N GLU A 159 -11.48 -7.34 -2.34
CA GLU A 159 -11.73 -8.37 -3.36
C GLU A 159 -11.19 -7.88 -4.72
N SER A 160 -10.60 -8.82 -5.48
CA SER A 160 -10.01 -8.57 -6.79
C SER A 160 -10.40 -9.70 -7.74
N ASP A 161 -10.67 -9.34 -9.00
CA ASP A 161 -11.00 -10.30 -10.06
C ASP A 161 -9.77 -11.02 -10.62
N ALA A 162 -8.56 -10.54 -10.29
CA ALA A 162 -7.30 -11.08 -10.77
C ALA A 162 -6.28 -11.27 -9.62
N PRO A 163 -5.45 -12.33 -9.69
CA PRO A 163 -4.34 -12.50 -8.77
C PRO A 163 -3.30 -11.38 -8.94
N THR A 164 -2.59 -11.07 -7.85
CA THR A 164 -1.46 -10.14 -7.85
C THR A 164 -0.21 -10.92 -7.45
N ASP A 165 0.70 -11.14 -8.39
CA ASP A 165 1.93 -11.87 -8.12
C ASP A 165 2.89 -11.05 -7.26
N LEU A 166 3.47 -11.72 -6.26
CA LEU A 166 4.35 -11.15 -5.26
C LEU A 166 5.53 -12.06 -5.02
N ARG A 167 6.72 -11.47 -4.88
CA ARG A 167 7.94 -12.18 -4.51
C ARG A 167 8.33 -11.81 -3.09
N LEU A 168 8.45 -12.80 -2.20
CA LEU A 168 8.95 -12.58 -0.84
C LEU A 168 10.42 -12.16 -0.92
N ILE A 169 10.75 -11.02 -0.31
CA ILE A 169 12.11 -10.47 -0.29
C ILE A 169 12.70 -10.40 1.12
N GLU A 170 11.87 -10.38 2.17
CA GLU A 170 12.34 -10.40 3.55
C GLU A 170 11.29 -11.00 4.49
N THR A 171 11.79 -11.65 5.54
CA THR A 171 10.99 -12.01 6.72
C THR A 171 11.75 -11.62 7.97
N ARG A 172 11.08 -10.95 8.91
CA ARG A 172 11.63 -10.63 10.23
C ARG A 172 10.61 -10.99 11.31
N ARG A 173 11.08 -11.63 12.38
CA ARG A 173 10.29 -11.89 13.59
C ARG A 173 10.71 -10.91 14.68
N PHE A 174 9.74 -10.35 15.37
CA PHE A 174 9.93 -9.51 16.56
C PHE A 174 9.74 -10.31 17.85
N GLY A 175 10.28 -9.82 18.97
CA GLY A 175 10.19 -10.48 20.27
C GLY A 175 8.76 -10.71 20.75
N ASN A 176 7.85 -9.79 20.43
CA ASN A 176 6.42 -9.85 20.78
C ASN A 176 5.58 -10.83 19.92
N GLY A 177 6.21 -11.51 18.95
CA GLY A 177 5.57 -12.48 18.07
C GLY A 177 4.99 -11.91 16.77
N VAL A 178 5.05 -10.59 16.55
CA VAL A 178 4.75 -9.99 15.25
C VAL A 178 5.77 -10.48 14.21
N VAL A 179 5.30 -10.71 12.99
CA VAL A 179 6.15 -11.07 11.84
C VAL A 179 5.98 -10.02 10.75
N LEU A 180 7.08 -9.42 10.33
CA LEU A 180 7.16 -8.63 9.11
C LEU A 180 7.40 -9.56 7.92
N LEU A 181 6.52 -9.47 6.93
CA LEU A 181 6.72 -10.04 5.60
C LEU A 181 6.84 -8.89 4.60
N ARG A 182 7.94 -8.86 3.85
CA ARG A 182 8.15 -7.87 2.79
C ARG A 182 8.12 -8.57 1.45
N TYR A 183 7.25 -8.08 0.58
CA TYR A 183 7.06 -8.57 -0.77
C TYR A 183 7.30 -7.45 -1.77
N GLU A 184 7.87 -7.77 -2.92
CA GLU A 184 7.82 -6.88 -4.09
C GLU A 184 6.81 -7.37 -5.11
N ARG A 185 6.27 -6.45 -5.91
CA ARG A 185 5.43 -6.79 -7.07
C ARG A 185 6.27 -7.52 -8.11
N ASP A 186 5.86 -8.76 -8.41
CA ASP A 186 6.38 -9.50 -9.55
C ASP A 186 5.55 -9.13 -10.79
N ARG A 187 6.20 -8.46 -11.74
CA ARG A 187 5.60 -8.01 -13.00
C ARG A 187 6.08 -8.83 -14.21
N THR A 188 6.79 -9.93 -13.96
CA THR A 188 7.39 -10.73 -15.04
C THR A 188 6.32 -11.47 -15.85
N ALA A 189 5.19 -11.85 -15.23
CA ALA A 189 4.07 -12.52 -15.88
C ALA A 189 3.26 -11.61 -16.82
N ASP A 190 3.15 -10.31 -16.55
CA ASP A 190 2.35 -9.37 -17.37
C ASP A 190 2.95 -9.16 -18.78
N THR A 191 4.24 -9.42 -18.96
CA THR A 191 4.92 -9.25 -20.24
C THR A 191 4.73 -10.41 -21.22
N SER A 192 4.33 -11.61 -20.77
CA SER A 192 4.14 -12.75 -21.68
C SER A 192 2.85 -12.70 -22.49
N ASP A 193 1.80 -12.06 -21.97
CA ASP A 193 0.49 -11.98 -22.65
C ASP A 193 0.44 -10.92 -23.78
N ALA A 194 1.33 -9.93 -23.76
CA ALA A 194 1.40 -8.90 -24.80
C ALA A 194 2.01 -9.43 -26.12
N THR A 195 2.88 -10.43 -26.06
CA THR A 195 3.53 -11.04 -27.23
C THR A 195 2.75 -12.21 -27.86
N GLY A 196 1.78 -12.79 -27.16
CA GLY A 196 1.03 -13.96 -27.62
C GLY A 196 -0.17 -13.68 -28.53
N LYS A 197 -0.62 -12.42 -28.67
CA LYS A 197 -1.82 -12.06 -29.44
C LYS A 197 -1.56 -11.55 -30.86
N ALA A 198 -0.30 -11.42 -31.28
CA ALA A 198 0.04 -10.84 -32.58
C ALA A 198 0.15 -11.86 -33.74
N ASP A 199 0.10 -13.17 -33.49
CA ASP A 199 0.57 -14.17 -34.47
C ASP A 199 -0.49 -15.16 -34.99
N THR A 200 -1.79 -14.84 -34.87
CA THR A 200 -2.86 -15.68 -35.44
C THR A 200 -3.88 -14.87 -36.23
N THR A 201 -3.44 -14.15 -37.26
CA THR A 201 -4.37 -13.70 -38.32
C THR A 201 -3.70 -13.65 -39.69
N GLU A 202 -3.15 -14.76 -40.18
CA GLU A 202 -2.84 -14.88 -41.61
C GLU A 202 -2.72 -16.36 -42.02
N ALA A 203 -3.83 -16.96 -42.46
CA ALA A 203 -3.88 -18.02 -43.48
C ALA A 203 -5.29 -18.60 -43.63
N THR A 204 -6.20 -17.89 -44.30
CA THR A 204 -7.26 -18.55 -45.07
C THR A 204 -7.33 -17.90 -46.45
N GLY A 205 -6.42 -18.33 -47.31
CA GLY A 205 -6.43 -18.06 -48.74
C GLY A 205 -7.50 -18.89 -49.44
N SER A 206 -8.39 -18.16 -50.09
CA SER A 206 -9.37 -18.54 -51.11
C SER A 206 -8.98 -19.70 -52.04
N ALA A 207 -9.93 -20.60 -52.29
CA ALA A 207 -10.08 -21.29 -53.56
C ALA A 207 -11.56 -21.63 -53.79
N ASP A 208 -12.23 -20.74 -54.51
CA ASP A 208 -13.57 -20.92 -55.07
C ASP A 208 -13.39 -21.35 -56.54
N THR A 209 -13.89 -22.53 -56.92
CA THR A 209 -14.24 -22.84 -58.31
C THR A 209 -15.41 -23.82 -58.33
N ALA A 210 -16.59 -23.29 -58.68
CA ALA A 210 -17.74 -24.05 -59.13
C ALA A 210 -17.51 -24.65 -60.53
N GLY A 211 -18.06 -25.86 -60.77
CA GLY A 211 -18.04 -26.51 -62.08
C GLY A 211 -18.94 -27.76 -62.13
N THR A 212 -20.10 -27.56 -62.75
CA THR A 212 -21.23 -28.45 -63.11
C THR A 212 -20.92 -29.82 -63.77
N HIS A 213 -21.90 -30.74 -63.61
CA HIS A 213 -22.51 -31.71 -64.56
C HIS A 213 -22.44 -33.23 -64.31
N ASP A 214 -23.66 -33.81 -64.28
CA ASP A 214 -24.16 -35.14 -64.69
C ASP A 214 -23.39 -36.44 -64.39
N ALA A 215 -24.01 -37.32 -63.58
CA ALA A 215 -24.74 -38.51 -64.04
C ALA A 215 -25.57 -39.12 -62.90
#